data_AF-A0A3C1LH58-F1
#
_entry.id   AF-A0A3C1LH58-F1
#
_cell.length_a   1.000
_cell.length_b   1.000
_cell.length_c   1.000
_cell.angle_alpha   90.00
_cell.angle_beta   90.00
_cell.angle_gamma   90.00
#
_symmetry.space_group_name_H-M   'P 1'
#
loop_
_entity.id
_entity.type
_entity.pdbx_description
1 polymer ?
#
loop_
_entity_poly.entity_id
_entity_poly.type
_entity_poly.pdbx_seq_one_letter_code
_entity_poly.pdbx_strand_id
1 'polypeptide(L)' 'MGLQEQFNFVQQYADMIGKLKDNKQIKEGVDAIVGLRNAVPEQYRSQTDGYLNNMILKGIASKLKAAGNQEMND' A
#
# COMPACT_ATOMS: atom_id res chain seq x y z
N MET A 1 4.07 9.89 -15.99
CA MET A 1 3.76 10.08 -14.55
C MET A 1 5.07 10.36 -13.84
N GLY A 2 5.15 11.47 -13.11
CA GLY A 2 6.26 11.72 -12.19
C GLY A 2 6.13 10.90 -10.89
N LEU A 3 7.21 10.79 -10.13
CA LEU A 3 7.24 10.10 -8.82
C LEU A 3 6.13 10.57 -7.87
N GLN A 4 5.86 11.86 -7.85
CA GLN A 4 4.85 12.46 -6.99
C GLN A 4 3.42 12.06 -7.38
N GLU A 5 3.15 11.93 -8.68
CA GLU A 5 1.86 11.42 -9.18
C GLU A 5 1.69 9.94 -8.84
N GLN A 6 2.76 9.14 -8.98
CA GLN A 6 2.75 7.74 -8.57
C GLN A 6 2.47 7.60 -7.07
N PHE A 7 3.07 8.43 -6.23
CA PHE A 7 2.78 8.43 -4.79
C PHE A 7 1.35 8.82 -4.47
N ASN A 8 0.82 9.87 -5.08
CA ASN A 8 -0.59 10.23 -4.91
C ASN A 8 -1.52 9.09 -5.33
N PHE A 9 -1.24 8.43 -6.45
CA PHE A 9 -2.00 7.28 -6.92
C PHE A 9 -1.95 6.12 -5.90
N VAL A 10 -0.76 5.74 -5.45
CA VAL A 10 -0.58 4.67 -4.47
C VAL A 10 -1.29 5.00 -3.16
N GLN A 11 -1.25 6.24 -2.70
CA GLN A 11 -1.93 6.66 -1.49
C GLN A 11 -3.45 6.53 -1.62
N GLN A 12 -4.03 6.96 -2.74
CA GLN A 12 -5.47 6.77 -3.00
C GLN A 12 -5.84 5.29 -3.11
N TYR A 13 -5.00 4.50 -3.77
CA TYR A 13 -5.19 3.06 -3.92
C TYR A 13 -5.13 2.33 -2.57
N ALA A 14 -4.18 2.70 -1.71
CA ALA A 14 -4.07 2.23 -0.33
C ALA A 14 -5.28 2.63 0.53
N ASP A 15 -5.81 3.83 0.34
CA ASP A 15 -7.04 4.28 1.00
C ASP A 15 -8.24 3.44 0.59
N MET A 16 -8.32 3.07 -0.69
CA MET A 16 -9.35 2.16 -1.21
C MET A 16 -9.20 0.76 -0.62
N ILE A 17 -7.99 0.19 -0.61
CA ILE A 17 -7.71 -1.14 -0.03
C ILE A 17 -8.11 -1.17 1.44
N GLY A 18 -7.77 -0.12 2.21
CA GLY A 18 -8.10 -0.03 3.63
C GLY A 18 -9.61 0.02 3.94
N LYS A 19 -10.47 0.18 2.93
CA LYS A 19 -11.94 0.13 3.04
C LYS A 19 -12.54 -1.17 2.54
N LEU A 20 -11.75 -2.03 1.91
CA LEU A 20 -12.18 -3.35 1.48
C LEU A 20 -12.39 -4.25 2.70
N LYS A 21 -13.32 -5.19 2.57
CA LYS A 21 -13.59 -6.21 3.58
C LYS A 21 -13.17 -7.60 3.13
N ASP A 22 -13.04 -7.81 1.82
CA ASP A 22 -12.67 -9.09 1.24
C ASP A 22 -11.15 -9.29 1.30
N ASN A 23 -10.72 -10.31 2.04
CA ASN A 23 -9.30 -10.62 2.26
C ASN A 23 -8.55 -10.94 0.96
N LYS A 24 -9.21 -11.50 -0.06
CA LYS A 24 -8.59 -11.78 -1.36
C LYS A 24 -8.31 -10.47 -2.09
N GLN A 25 -9.29 -9.57 -2.15
CA GLN A 25 -9.11 -8.27 -2.81
C GLN A 25 -8.08 -7.40 -2.08
N ILE A 26 -8.06 -7.45 -0.74
CA ILE A 26 -7.04 -6.77 0.07
C ILE A 26 -5.65 -7.27 -0.29
N LYS A 27 -5.47 -8.60 -0.35
CA LYS A 27 -4.20 -9.22 -0.70
C LYS A 27 -3.75 -8.85 -2.11
N GLU A 28 -4.63 -8.94 -3.10
CA GLU A 28 -4.35 -8.54 -4.48
C GLU A 28 -3.94 -7.06 -4.57
N GLY A 29 -4.58 -6.17 -3.79
CA GLY A 29 -4.23 -4.76 -3.71
C GLY A 29 -2.86 -4.51 -3.08
N VAL A 30 -2.52 -5.22 -1.99
CA VAL A 30 -1.20 -5.14 -1.36
C VAL A 30 -0.11 -5.67 -2.30
N ASP A 31 -0.34 -6.80 -2.97
CA ASP A 31 0.57 -7.37 -3.97
C ASP A 31 0.83 -6.39 -5.12
N ALA A 32 -0.18 -5.67 -5.60
CA ALA A 32 -0.02 -4.64 -6.63
C ALA A 32 0.91 -3.49 -6.18
N ILE A 33 0.83 -3.06 -4.91
CA ILE A 33 1.71 -2.03 -4.33
C ILE A 33 3.16 -2.55 -4.23
N VAL A 34 3.33 -3.81 -3.83
CA VAL A 34 4.65 -4.47 -3.81
C VAL A 34 5.22 -4.60 -5.22
N GLY A 35 4.39 -4.93 -6.21
CA GLY A 35 4.77 -4.96 -7.62
C GLY A 35 5.25 -3.59 -8.12
N LEU A 36 4.53 -2.52 -7.75
CA LEU A 36 4.95 -1.16 -8.07
C LEU A 36 6.32 -0.84 -7.45
N ARG A 37 6.53 -1.17 -6.16
CA ARG A 37 7.83 -0.99 -5.49
C ARG A 37 8.97 -1.66 -6.27
N ASN A 38 8.75 -2.89 -6.72
CA ASN A 38 9.76 -3.65 -7.47
C ASN A 38 10.03 -3.04 -8.85
N ALA A 39 9.01 -2.43 -9.48
CA ALA A 39 9.13 -1.72 -10.75
C ALA A 39 9.82 -0.35 -10.63
N VAL A 40 10.00 0.18 -9.41
CA VAL A 40 10.74 1.44 -9.22
C VAL A 40 12.23 1.24 -9.49
N PRO A 41 12.86 2.10 -10.32
CA PRO A 41 14.32 2.11 -10.54
C PRO A 41 15.12 2.31 -9.25
N GLU A 42 16.27 1.63 -9.12
CA GLU A 42 17.11 1.67 -7.89
C GLU A 42 17.45 3.07 -7.40
N GLN A 43 17.71 4.02 -8.31
CA GLN A 43 17.99 5.42 -8.01
C GLN A 43 16.90 6.11 -7.17
N TYR A 44 15.67 5.61 -7.20
CA TYR A 44 14.53 6.15 -6.44
C TYR A 44 14.12 5.26 -5.27
N ARG A 45 14.62 4.01 -5.20
CA ARG A 45 14.24 3.05 -4.16
C ARG A 45 14.48 3.57 -2.75
N SER A 46 15.54 4.33 -2.50
CA SER A 46 15.79 4.88 -1.16
C SER A 46 14.65 5.79 -0.67
N GLN A 47 13.98 6.52 -1.57
CA GLN A 47 12.87 7.41 -1.24
C GLN A 47 11.52 6.68 -1.32
N THR A 48 11.30 5.88 -2.37
CA THR A 48 10.05 5.13 -2.57
C THR A 48 9.90 4.00 -1.57
N ASP A 49 10.95 3.26 -1.21
CA ASP A 49 10.84 2.16 -0.24
C ASP A 49 10.48 2.70 1.14
N GLY A 50 11.09 3.81 1.55
CA GLY A 50 10.77 4.49 2.80
C GLY A 50 9.29 4.88 2.86
N TYR A 51 8.78 5.53 1.80
CA TYR A 51 7.39 5.97 1.69
C TYR A 51 6.40 4.79 1.58
N LEU A 52 6.68 3.82 0.71
CA LEU A 52 5.82 2.66 0.48
C LEU A 52 5.74 1.77 1.73
N ASN A 53 6.85 1.46 2.38
CA ASN A 53 6.85 0.59 3.54
C ASN A 53 6.28 1.29 4.79
N ASN A 54 6.70 2.52 5.07
CA ASN A 54 6.35 3.17 6.34
C ASN A 54 5.05 3.98 6.28
N MET A 55 4.68 4.52 5.11
CA MET A 55 3.47 5.32 4.99
C MET A 55 2.33 4.50 4.40
N ILE A 56 2.56 3.85 3.26
CA ILE A 56 1.51 3.16 2.51
C ILE A 56 1.12 1.84 3.17
N LEU A 57 2.05 0.89 3.29
CA LEU A 57 1.75 -0.45 3.81
C LEU A 57 1.29 -0.40 5.27
N LYS A 58 1.97 0.39 6.13
CA LYS A 58 1.51 0.63 7.51
C LYS A 58 0.16 1.34 7.57
N GLY A 59 -0.11 2.27 6.65
CA GLY A 59 -1.40 2.95 6.56
C GLY A 59 -2.54 1.99 6.22
N ILE A 60 -2.32 1.07 5.27
CA ILE A 60 -3.27 0.01 4.92
C ILE A 60 -3.53 -0.88 6.13
N ALA A 61 -2.48 -1.41 6.76
CA ALA A 61 -2.61 -2.26 7.94
C ALA A 61 -3.41 -1.57 9.06
N SER A 62 -3.14 -0.28 9.30
CA SER A 62 -3.86 0.50 10.32
C SER A 62 -5.33 0.69 9.97
N LYS A 63 -5.66 0.97 8.70
CA LYS A 63 -7.04 1.11 8.21
C LYS A 63 -7.81 -0.21 8.30
N LEU A 64 -7.20 -1.33 7.88
CA LEU A 64 -7.80 -2.65 7.99
C LEU A 64 -8.08 -3.02 9.45
N LYS A 65 -7.13 -2.75 10.35
CA LYS A 65 -7.30 -2.95 11.79
C LYS A 65 -8.44 -2.08 12.36
N ALA A 66 -8.52 -0.81 11.96
CA ALA A 66 -9.59 0.10 12.37
C ALA A 66 -10.97 -0.27 11.79
N ALA A 67 -11.00 -0.87 10.60
CA ALA A 67 -12.23 -1.31 9.93
C ALA A 67 -12.86 -2.57 10.54
N GLY A 68 -12.25 -3.15 11.59
CA GLY A 68 -12.73 -4.37 12.22
C GLY A 68 -12.33 -5.65 11.50
N ASN A 69 -11.46 -5.58 10.48
CA ASN A 69 -10.76 -6.75 9.92
C ASN A 69 -9.65 -7.18 10.89
N GLN A 70 -10.04 -7.57 12.11
CA GLN A 70 -9.14 -8.02 13.18
C GLN A 70 -8.44 -9.37 12.86
N GLU A 71 -8.69 -9.98 11.71
CA GLU A 71 -8.15 -11.30 11.34
C GLU A 71 -6.74 -11.27 10.73
N MET A 72 -6.08 -10.12 10.62
CA MET A 72 -4.67 -10.04 10.18
C MET A 72 -3.67 -9.89 11.33
N ASN A 73 -4.09 -10.20 12.56
CA ASN A 73 -3.30 -9.97 13.76
C ASN A 73 -3.29 -11.20 14.67
N ASP A 74 -3.01 -12.38 14.10
CA ASP A 74 -2.45 -13.56 14.77
C ASP A 74 -1.36 -14.20 13.89
#